data_AF-A0A8C5N1V3-F1
#
_entry.id   AF-A0A8C5N1V3-F1
#
_cell.length_a   1.000
_cell.length_b   1.000
_cell.length_c   1.000
_cell.angle_alpha   90.00
_cell.angle_beta   90.00
_cell.angle_gamma   90.00
#
_symmetry.space_group_name_H-M   'P 1'
#
loop_
_entity.id
_entity.type
_entity.pdbx_description
1 polymer ?
#
loop_
_entity_poly.entity_id
_entity_poly.type
_entity_poly.pdbx_seq_one_letter_code
_entity_poly.pdbx_strand_id
1 'polypeptide(L)'
;MSLHGKRKEIYKYEAPWTVYAMNWSVRPDKRFRLALGSFVEEYNNKVQLVGLDEESSEFICRNTFDHPYPTTKLMWIPDTKGVYPDLLATSGDYLRVWRVSA
;
A
#
# COMPACT_ATOMS: atom_id res chain seq x y z
N MET A 1 8.35 -5.99 32.30
CA MET A 1 8.19 -6.67 31.01
C MET A 1 6.71 -7.03 30.88
N SER A 2 5.96 -6.44 29.95
CA SER A 2 4.51 -6.63 29.88
C SER A 2 4.20 -8.08 29.45
N LEU A 3 3.51 -8.81 30.33
CA LEU A 3 3.08 -10.21 30.19
C LEU A 3 1.85 -10.40 29.27
N HIS A 4 1.47 -9.37 28.51
CA HIS A 4 0.37 -9.48 27.57
C HIS A 4 0.89 -10.10 26.27
N GLY A 5 0.67 -11.40 26.09
CA GLY A 5 0.88 -12.06 24.82
C GLY A 5 0.23 -11.25 23.71
N LYS A 6 0.97 -11.00 22.61
CA LYS A 6 0.55 -10.13 21.50
C LYS A 6 -0.91 -10.43 21.14
N ARG A 7 -1.82 -9.53 21.52
CA ARG A 7 -3.24 -9.66 21.21
C ARG A 7 -3.37 -9.61 19.70
N LYS A 8 -4.08 -10.57 19.11
CA LYS A 8 -4.39 -10.54 17.68
C LYS A 8 -5.36 -9.38 17.47
N GLU A 9 -4.96 -8.41 16.67
CA GLU A 9 -5.80 -7.28 16.28
C GLU A 9 -6.22 -7.48 14.83
N ILE A 10 -7.48 -7.16 14.54
CA ILE A 10 -8.05 -7.22 13.20
C ILE A 10 -8.36 -5.78 12.82
N TYR A 11 -7.75 -5.32 11.73
CA TYR A 11 -8.02 -4.01 11.16
C TYR A 11 -8.78 -4.17 9.85
N LYS A 12 -9.54 -3.14 9.47
CA LYS A 12 -10.34 -3.11 8.25
C LYS A 12 -10.04 -1.83 7.46
N TYR A 13 -9.98 -1.98 6.15
CA TYR A 13 -10.00 -0.89 5.19
C TYR A 13 -10.97 -1.27 4.06
N GLU A 14 -11.93 -0.40 3.76
CA GLU A 14 -12.82 -0.58 2.61
C GLU A 14 -12.33 0.26 1.45
N ALA A 15 -11.76 -0.40 0.44
CA ALA A 15 -11.42 0.27 -0.81
C ALA A 15 -12.71 0.61 -1.58
N PRO A 16 -12.80 1.76 -2.26
CA PRO A 16 -14.00 2.16 -3.02
C PRO A 16 -14.23 1.36 -4.31
N TRP A 17 -13.38 0.37 -4.60
CA TRP A 17 -13.37 -0.48 -5.78
C TRP A 17 -12.81 -1.86 -5.41
N THR A 18 -12.97 -2.84 -6.30
CA THR A 18 -12.39 -4.17 -6.12
C THR A 18 -10.86 -4.07 -6.08
N VAL A 19 -10.25 -4.63 -5.03
CA VAL A 19 -8.79 -4.72 -4.92
C VAL A 19 -8.29 -5.88 -5.78
N TYR A 20 -7.37 -5.58 -6.69
CA TYR A 20 -6.79 -6.58 -7.61
C TYR A 20 -5.40 -7.05 -7.19
N ALA A 21 -4.56 -6.12 -6.73
CA ALA A 21 -3.22 -6.40 -6.25
C ALA A 21 -2.93 -5.60 -4.99
N MET A 22 -2.02 -6.10 -4.15
CA MET A 22 -1.60 -5.41 -2.93
C MET A 22 -0.20 -5.83 -2.48
N ASN A 23 0.48 -4.94 -1.75
CA ASN A 23 1.78 -5.27 -1.14
C ASN A 23 2.12 -4.39 0.07
N TRP A 24 2.69 -5.03 1.11
CA TRP A 24 3.13 -4.36 2.33
C TRP A 24 4.50 -3.71 2.14
N SER A 25 4.64 -2.49 2.64
CA SER A 25 5.93 -1.83 2.79
C SER A 25 6.74 -2.51 3.90
N VAL A 26 8.03 -2.72 3.65
CA VAL A 26 8.97 -3.30 4.63
C VAL A 26 9.84 -2.25 5.33
N ARG A 27 9.60 -0.98 5.05
CA ARG A 27 10.32 0.15 5.66
C ARG A 27 10.02 0.27 7.16
N PRO A 28 11.04 0.43 8.03
CA PRO A 28 10.86 0.49 9.48
C PRO A 28 10.24 1.81 9.97
N ASP A 29 10.45 2.91 9.24
CA ASP A 29 9.95 4.26 9.57
C ASP A 29 8.47 4.46 9.20
N LYS A 30 7.93 3.63 8.29
CA LYS A 30 6.54 3.70 7.83
C LYS A 30 5.84 2.36 8.06
N ARG A 31 5.53 2.09 9.34
CA ARG A 31 4.88 0.85 9.78
C ARG A 31 3.48 0.71 9.18
N PHE A 32 3.04 -0.54 9.03
CA PHE A 32 1.66 -0.89 8.64
C PHE A 32 1.17 -0.12 7.41
N ARG A 33 2.04 0.04 6.40
CA ARG A 33 1.71 0.69 5.14
C ARG A 33 1.51 -0.34 4.04
N LEU A 34 0.41 -0.23 3.32
CA LEU A 34 -0.02 -1.16 2.27
C LEU A 34 -0.32 -0.37 0.99
N ALA A 35 0.16 -0.86 -0.14
CA ALA A 35 -0.27 -0.38 -1.45
C ALA A 35 -1.39 -1.29 -1.97
N LEU A 36 -2.43 -0.70 -2.57
CA LEU A 36 -3.59 -1.36 -3.13
C LEU A 36 -3.77 -0.91 -4.58
N GLY A 37 -4.04 -1.86 -5.48
CA GLY A 37 -4.35 -1.60 -6.88
C GLY A 37 -5.80 -1.91 -7.19
N SER A 38 -6.47 -1.04 -7.93
CA SER A 38 -7.86 -1.24 -8.33
C SER A 38 -8.03 -2.27 -9.44
N PHE A 39 -9.25 -2.80 -9.51
CA PHE A 39 -9.85 -3.29 -10.74
C PHE A 39 -11.09 -2.45 -11.05
N VAL A 40 -10.99 -1.63 -12.09
CA VAL A 40 -12.11 -0.93 -12.73
C VAL A 40 -12.06 -1.32 -14.20
N GLU A 41 -13.20 -1.63 -14.81
CA GLU A 41 -13.28 -2.06 -16.22
C GLU A 41 -12.89 -0.95 -17.21
N GLU A 42 -12.87 0.30 -16.74
CA GLU A 42 -12.48 1.50 -17.49
C GLU A 42 -10.97 1.79 -17.42
N TYR A 43 -10.50 2.71 -18.28
CA TYR A 43 -9.11 3.17 -18.34
C TYR A 43 -8.75 4.22 -17.26
N ASN A 44 -9.25 4.04 -16.03
CA ASN A 44 -9.10 5.00 -14.94
C ASN A 44 -8.81 4.32 -13.59
N ASN A 45 -8.06 3.23 -13.64
CA ASN A 45 -7.63 2.49 -12.46
C ASN A 45 -6.77 3.37 -11.53
N LYS A 46 -6.67 2.98 -10.27
CA LYS A 46 -6.02 3.72 -9.19
C LYS A 46 -5.06 2.81 -8.42
N VAL A 47 -4.02 3.42 -7.89
CA VAL A 47 -3.21 2.85 -6.81
C VAL A 47 -3.39 3.70 -5.57
N GLN A 48 -3.74 3.06 -4.47
CA GLN A 48 -3.91 3.67 -3.16
C GLN A 48 -2.81 3.24 -2.20
N LEU A 49 -2.27 4.20 -1.47
CA LEU A 49 -1.38 3.95 -0.34
C LEU A 49 -2.20 4.13 0.93
N VAL A 50 -2.38 3.05 1.68
CA VAL A 50 -3.08 3.06 2.97
C VAL A 50 -2.09 2.80 4.09
N GLY A 51 -2.33 3.40 5.24
CA GLY A 51 -1.50 3.21 6.43
C GLY A 51 -2.34 3.20 7.68
N LEU A 52 -1.94 2.38 8.66
CA LEU A 52 -2.55 2.42 9.98
C LEU A 52 -2.28 3.78 10.63
N ASP A 53 -3.34 4.43 11.06
CA ASP A 53 -3.28 5.57 11.96
C ASP A 53 -3.31 5.05 13.41
N GLU A 54 -2.20 5.18 14.12
CA GLU A 54 -2.04 4.57 15.45
C GLU A 54 -2.90 5.25 16.53
N GLU A 55 -3.32 6.49 16.31
CA GLU A 55 -4.20 7.23 17.21
C GLU A 55 -5.64 6.73 17.11
N SER A 56 -6.19 6.64 15.90
CA SER A 56 -7.53 6.12 15.67
C SER A 56 -7.60 4.59 15.64
N SER A 57 -6.47 3.88 15.51
CA SER A 57 -6.41 2.43 15.25
C SER A 57 -7.14 2.00 13.97
N GLU A 58 -7.17 2.87 12.96
CA GLU A 58 -7.85 2.63 11.69
C GLU A 58 -6.88 2.74 10.51
N PHE A 59 -7.08 1.93 9.47
CA PHE A 59 -6.37 2.14 8.22
C PHE A 59 -7.01 3.30 7.46
N ILE A 60 -6.20 4.27 7.07
CA ILE A 60 -6.65 5.42 6.29
C ILE A 60 -5.88 5.53 4.97
N CYS A 61 -6.54 6.07 3.94
CA CYS A 61 -5.90 6.39 2.69
C CYS A 61 -4.99 7.61 2.87
N ARG A 62 -3.70 7.43 2.64
CA ARG A 62 -2.68 8.48 2.72
C ARG A 62 -2.39 9.12 1.36
N ASN A 63 -2.51 8.36 0.27
CA ASN A 63 -2.29 8.85 -1.08
C ASN A 63 -3.05 8.00 -2.11
N THR A 64 -3.44 8.60 -3.24
CA THR A 64 -4.03 7.92 -4.40
C THR A 64 -3.43 8.51 -5.67
N PHE A 65 -3.06 7.66 -6.62
CA PHE A 65 -2.61 8.10 -7.94
C PHE A 65 -3.18 7.23 -9.05
N ASP A 66 -3.21 7.79 -10.25
CA ASP A 66 -3.81 7.17 -11.43
C ASP A 66 -2.90 6.08 -12.01
N HIS A 67 -3.52 4.98 -12.42
CA HIS A 67 -2.86 3.89 -13.11
C HIS A 67 -3.65 3.49 -14.37
N PRO A 68 -3.02 3.46 -15.55
CA PRO A 68 -3.67 2.94 -16.73
C PRO A 68 -3.83 1.43 -16.61
N TYR A 69 -5.07 0.93 -16.70
CA TYR A 69 -5.45 -0.47 -16.46
C TYR A 69 -5.18 -0.99 -15.02
N PRO A 70 -5.81 -2.11 -14.62
CA PRO A 70 -5.57 -2.72 -13.32
C PRO A 70 -4.10 -3.10 -13.12
N THR A 71 -3.55 -2.85 -11.93
CA THR A 71 -2.17 -3.27 -11.62
C THR A 71 -2.15 -4.77 -11.35
N THR A 72 -1.52 -5.57 -12.21
CA THR A 72 -1.42 -7.03 -12.03
C THR A 72 -0.47 -7.42 -10.90
N LYS A 73 0.45 -6.53 -10.53
CA LYS A 73 1.33 -6.69 -9.37
C LYS A 73 1.77 -5.33 -8.83
N LEU A 74 1.96 -5.28 -7.52
CA LEU A 74 2.53 -4.17 -6.77
C LEU A 74 3.69 -4.70 -5.94
N MET A 75 4.83 -4.01 -5.92
CA MET A 75 5.94 -4.35 -5.03
C MET A 75 6.64 -3.09 -4.53
N TRP A 76 6.71 -2.93 -3.22
CA TRP A 76 7.59 -1.95 -2.62
C TRP A 76 9.05 -2.32 -2.86
N ILE A 77 9.92 -1.31 -2.89
CA ILE A 77 11.36 -1.54 -2.78
C ILE A 77 11.65 -2.40 -1.54
N PRO A 78 12.48 -3.44 -1.64
CA PRO A 78 12.84 -4.30 -0.50
C PRO A 78 13.89 -3.62 0.40
N ASP A 79 13.65 -2.37 0.80
CA ASP A 79 14.54 -1.58 1.65
C ASP A 79 14.12 -1.67 3.12
N THR A 80 14.69 -2.65 3.81
CA THR A 80 14.45 -2.88 5.25
C THR A 80 15.17 -1.87 6.16
N LYS A 81 16.06 -1.03 5.61
CA LYS A 81 16.80 0.00 6.36
C LYS A 81 16.24 1.40 6.15
N GLY A 82 15.43 1.62 5.10
CA GLY A 82 14.83 2.92 4.77
C GLY A 82 15.84 3.95 4.26
N VAL A 83 16.97 3.52 3.70
CA VAL A 83 18.06 4.39 3.22
C VAL A 83 17.88 4.85 1.77
N TYR A 84 17.02 4.18 1.01
CA TYR A 84 16.74 4.50 -0.39
C TYR A 84 15.48 5.36 -0.53
N PRO A 85 15.31 6.02 -1.69
CA PRO A 85 14.05 6.65 -2.04
C PRO A 85 12.89 5.66 -1.94
N ASP A 86 11.74 6.17 -1.54
CA ASP A 86 10.53 5.38 -1.37
C ASP A 86 9.97 5.02 -2.75
N LEU A 87 10.26 3.80 -3.21
CA LEU A 87 9.88 3.32 -4.53
C LEU A 87 8.81 2.23 -4.45
N LEU A 88 7.86 2.32 -5.38
CA LEU A 88 6.83 1.32 -5.61
C LEU A 88 6.86 0.93 -7.09
N ALA A 89 6.90 -0.37 -7.38
CA ALA A 89 6.80 -0.89 -8.74
C ALA A 89 5.38 -1.42 -9.00
N THR A 90 4.82 -1.08 -10.17
CA THR A 90 3.55 -1.64 -10.65
C THR A 90 3.74 -2.32 -12.00
N SER A 91 3.08 -3.46 -12.20
CA SER A 91 2.93 -4.06 -13.53
C SER A 91 1.49 -3.90 -14.03
N GLY A 92 1.35 -3.76 -15.34
CA GLY A 92 0.09 -3.72 -16.07
C GLY A 92 0.39 -3.98 -17.55
N ASP A 93 0.05 -3.02 -18.41
CA ASP A 93 0.55 -2.92 -19.79
C ASP A 93 2.09 -2.73 -19.88
N TYR A 94 2.66 -2.00 -18.93
CA TYR A 94 4.11 -1.88 -18.74
C TYR A 94 4.47 -1.82 -17.25
N LEU A 95 5.75 -2.09 -16.96
CA LEU A 95 6.32 -1.89 -15.63
C LEU A 95 6.53 -0.38 -15.41
N ARG A 96 5.99 0.15 -14.31
CA ARG A 96 6.23 1.53 -13.86
C ARG A 96 6.93 1.51 -12.50
N VAL A 97 7.85 2.44 -12.30
CA VAL A 97 8.48 2.69 -11.00
C VAL A 97 8.09 4.08 -10.54
N TRP A 98 7.39 4.13 -9.42
CA TRP A 98 6.89 5.34 -8.79
C TRP A 98 7.81 5.72 -7.65
N ARG A 99 8.24 6.97 -7.60
CA ARG A 99 8.73 7.56 -6.35
C ARG A 99 7.53 8.12 -5.62
N VAL A 100 7.20 7.52 -4.48
CA VAL A 100 6.03 7.94 -3.70
C VAL A 100 6.47 8.91 -2.60
N SER A 101 5.86 10.09 -2.57
CA SER A 101 5.92 10.97 -1.40
C SER A 101 4.73 10.63 -0.52
N ALA A 102 5.02 10.04 0.64
CA ALA A 102 4.07 9.88 1.74
C ALA A 102 4.65 10.64 2.92
#